data_AF-A0AA44UU79-F1
#
_entry.id   AF-A0AA44UU79-F1
#
_cell.length_a   1.000
_cell.length_b   1.000
_cell.length_c   1.000
_cell.angle_alpha   90.00
_cell.angle_beta   90.00
_cell.angle_gamma   90.00
#
_symmetry.space_group_name_H-M   'P 1'
#
loop_
_entity.id
_entity.type
_entity.pdbx_description
1 polymer ?
#
loop_
_entity_poly.entity_id
_entity_poly.type
_entity_poly.pdbx_seq_one_letter_code
_entity_poly.pdbx_strand_id
1 'polypeptide(L)'
;MNAYGDLMLQTARVVRMRYVRCARDPRLSPAEADVLADLFERLARGDSGVDQIDPNEAIGLAFRILDDDNPEFSSLWPRRP
;
A
#
# COMPACT_ATOMS: atom_id res chain seq x y z
N MET A 1 17.93 -6.94 -2.93
CA MET A 1 16.49 -6.68 -2.75
C MET A 1 15.79 -8.00 -3.00
N ASN A 2 14.86 -8.42 -2.13
CA ASN A 2 14.14 -9.68 -2.29
C ASN A 2 12.78 -9.42 -2.98
N ALA A 3 12.15 -10.47 -3.51
CA ALA A 3 10.89 -10.35 -4.24
C ALA A 3 9.78 -9.63 -3.46
N TYR A 4 9.79 -9.77 -2.13
CA TYR A 4 8.89 -9.03 -1.24
C TYR A 4 9.12 -7.52 -1.32
N GLY A 5 10.37 -7.05 -1.15
CA GLY A 5 10.69 -5.62 -1.23
C GLY A 5 10.39 -5.03 -2.60
N ASP A 6 10.63 -5.78 -3.68
CA ASP A 6 10.30 -5.35 -5.05
C ASP A 6 8.79 -5.16 -5.23
N LEU A 7 7.99 -6.11 -4.72
CA LEU A 7 6.53 -6.01 -4.72
C LEU A 7 6.05 -4.77 -3.94
N MET A 8 6.55 -4.56 -2.72
CA MET A 8 6.14 -3.41 -1.91
C MET A 8 6.47 -2.07 -2.60
N LEU A 9 7.66 -1.92 -3.21
CA LEU A 9 8.00 -0.70 -3.96
C LEU A 9 7.13 -0.51 -5.20
N GLN A 10 6.81 -1.58 -5.92
CA GLN A 10 5.91 -1.51 -7.07
C GLN A 10 4.52 -1.03 -6.64
N THR A 11 3.97 -1.61 -5.56
CA THR A 11 2.67 -1.23 -5.01
C THR A 11 2.66 0.23 -4.57
N ALA A 12 3.68 0.71 -3.87
CA ALA A 12 3.79 2.12 -3.47
C ALA A 12 3.69 3.08 -4.66
N ARG A 13 4.35 2.75 -5.78
CA ARG A 13 4.30 3.55 -7.01
C ARG A 13 2.90 3.55 -7.63
N VAL A 14 2.22 2.40 -7.65
CA VAL A 14 0.85 2.28 -8.16
C VAL A 14 -0.12 3.08 -7.29
N VAL A 15 0.02 3.02 -5.97
CA VAL A 15 -0.80 3.83 -5.04
C VAL A 15 -0.68 5.31 -5.35
N ARG A 16 0.55 5.86 -5.41
CA ARG A 16 0.74 7.29 -5.70
C ARG A 16 0.25 7.67 -7.09
N MET A 17 0.43 6.81 -8.09
CA MET A 17 -0.09 7.05 -9.43
C MET A 17 -1.62 7.14 -9.42
N ARG A 18 -2.30 6.12 -8.90
CA ARG A 18 -3.76 5.98 -8.97
C ARG A 18 -4.48 7.02 -8.10
N TYR A 19 -4.06 7.17 -6.85
CA TYR A 19 -4.82 7.91 -5.83
C TYR A 19 -4.31 9.33 -5.59
N VAL A 20 -3.02 9.62 -5.83
CA VAL A 20 -2.44 10.96 -5.60
C VAL A 20 -2.37 11.77 -6.89
N ARG A 21 -1.72 11.22 -7.93
CA ARG A 21 -1.49 11.96 -9.19
C ARG A 21 -2.71 12.00 -10.08
N CYS A 22 -3.37 10.85 -10.28
CA CYS A 22 -4.57 10.79 -11.09
C CYS A 22 -5.80 11.25 -10.30
N ALA A 23 -5.83 11.03 -8.98
CA ALA A 23 -6.94 11.36 -8.08
C ALA A 23 -8.31 10.92 -8.62
N ARG A 24 -8.36 9.79 -9.34
CA ARG A 24 -9.56 9.30 -10.03
C ARG A 24 -10.44 8.42 -9.14
N ASP A 25 -9.92 8.02 -8.00
CA ASP A 25 -10.56 7.05 -7.13
C ASP A 25 -10.89 7.68 -5.78
N PRO A 26 -12.19 7.86 -5.44
CA PRO A 26 -12.60 8.49 -4.20
C PRO A 26 -12.47 7.56 -2.98
N ARG A 27 -12.11 6.27 -3.15
CA ARG A 27 -11.98 5.31 -2.04
C ARG A 27 -10.84 5.66 -1.09
N LEU A 28 -9.86 6.45 -1.53
CA LEU A 28 -8.72 6.89 -0.74
C LEU A 28 -8.44 8.36 -1.00
N SER A 29 -8.33 9.18 0.05
CA SER A 29 -7.86 10.56 -0.15
C SER A 29 -6.38 10.56 -0.57
N PRO A 30 -5.89 11.60 -1.28
CA PRO A 30 -4.48 11.71 -1.62
C PRO A 30 -3.53 11.61 -0.40
N ALA A 31 -3.94 12.18 0.74
CA ALA A 31 -3.14 12.12 1.97
C ALA A 31 -3.07 10.69 2.55
N GLU A 32 -4.20 9.98 2.62
CA GLU A 32 -4.23 8.58 3.04
C GLU A 32 -3.44 7.68 2.08
N ALA A 33 -3.48 7.99 0.79
CA ALA A 33 -2.71 7.29 -0.24
C ALA A 33 -1.20 7.47 -0.08
N ASP A 34 -0.74 8.68 0.23
CA ASP A 34 0.69 8.91 0.50
C ASP A 34 1.13 8.16 1.76
N VAL A 35 0.35 8.16 2.83
CA VAL A 35 0.63 7.37 4.05
C VAL A 35 0.72 5.88 3.74
N LEU A 36 -0.19 5.36 2.93
CA LEU A 36 -0.18 3.96 2.52
C LEU A 36 1.02 3.62 1.62
N ALA A 37 1.39 4.51 0.70
CA ALA A 37 2.57 4.33 -0.14
C ALA A 37 3.86 4.34 0.69
N ASP A 38 3.96 5.24 1.67
CA ASP A 38 5.10 5.32 2.59
C ASP A 38 5.20 4.04 3.44
N LEU A 39 4.07 3.48 3.88
CA LEU A 39 4.05 2.20 4.56
C LEU A 39 4.70 1.09 3.72
N PHE A 40 4.33 0.97 2.45
CA PHE A 40 4.94 -0.01 1.55
C PHE A 40 6.44 0.22 1.35
N GLU A 41 6.89 1.47 1.24
CA GLU A 41 8.33 1.76 1.14
C GLU A 41 9.11 1.38 2.40
N ARG A 42 8.51 1.58 3.58
CA ARG A 42 9.09 1.19 4.86
C ARG A 42 9.16 -0.35 4.99
N LEU A 43 8.13 -1.06 4.55
CA LEU A 43 8.14 -2.53 4.47
C LEU A 43 9.24 -3.04 3.52
N ALA A 44 9.43 -2.37 2.37
CA ALA A 44 10.49 -2.73 1.43
C ALA A 44 11.92 -2.55 2.00
N ARG A 45 12.09 -1.56 2.89
CA ARG A 45 13.38 -1.26 3.55
C ARG A 45 13.62 -2.09 4.80
N GLY A 46 12.58 -2.74 5.34
CA GLY A 46 12.66 -3.45 6.62
C GLY A 46 12.81 -2.51 7.80
N ASP A 47 12.11 -1.37 7.79
CA ASP A 47 12.16 -0.40 8.88
C ASP A 47 11.53 -0.98 10.17
N SER A 48 12.19 -0.81 11.32
CA SER A 48 11.72 -1.41 12.59
C SER A 48 10.33 -0.95 13.05
N GLY A 49 9.84 0.17 12.53
CA GLY A 49 8.49 0.67 12.83
C GLY A 49 7.36 -0.02 12.07
N VAL A 50 7.65 -1.05 11.27
CA VAL A 50 6.65 -1.88 10.58
C VAL A 50 6.77 -3.38 10.91
N ASP A 51 7.61 -3.75 11.88
CA ASP A 51 7.88 -5.15 12.27
C ASP A 51 6.63 -5.90 12.77
N GLN A 52 5.64 -5.16 13.26
CA GLN A 52 4.36 -5.71 13.74
C GLN A 52 3.36 -6.05 12.62
N ILE A 53 3.67 -5.70 11.36
CA ILE A 53 2.80 -5.96 10.22
C ILE A 53 3.09 -7.36 9.68
N ASP A 54 2.05 -8.19 9.64
CA ASP A 54 2.15 -9.52 9.01
C ASP A 54 2.49 -9.36 7.52
N PRO A 55 3.61 -9.93 7.05
CA PRO A 55 3.99 -9.90 5.64
C PRO A 55 2.91 -10.45 4.70
N ASN A 56 2.12 -11.43 5.14
CA ASN A 56 1.03 -12.00 4.32
C ASN A 56 -0.12 -11.00 4.13
N GLU A 57 -0.47 -10.23 5.16
CA GLU A 57 -1.48 -9.17 5.04
C GLU A 57 -0.99 -8.06 4.11
N ALA A 58 0.29 -7.69 4.20
CA ALA A 58 0.91 -6.70 3.31
C ALA A 58 0.94 -7.17 1.85
N ILE A 59 1.32 -8.44 1.61
CA ILE A 59 1.28 -9.06 0.29
C ILE A 59 -0.15 -9.12 -0.25
N GLY A 60 -1.11 -9.51 0.59
CA GLY A 60 -2.52 -9.60 0.23
C GLY A 60 -3.07 -8.23 -0.20
N LEU A 61 -2.77 -7.16 0.55
CA LEU A 61 -3.15 -5.82 0.14
C LEU A 61 -2.44 -5.38 -1.15
N ALA A 62 -1.15 -5.70 -1.29
CA ALA A 62 -0.40 -5.36 -2.50
C ALA A 62 -1.05 -5.93 -3.77
N PHE A 63 -1.43 -7.21 -3.76
CA PHE A 63 -2.15 -7.82 -4.88
C PHE A 63 -3.49 -7.16 -5.14
N ARG A 64 -4.32 -6.94 -4.11
CA ARG A 64 -5.60 -6.23 -4.27
C ARG A 64 -5.46 -4.86 -4.90
N ILE A 65 -4.42 -4.09 -4.54
CA ILE A 65 -4.15 -2.78 -5.14
C ILE A 65 -3.77 -2.93 -6.63
N LEU A 66 -2.81 -3.82 -6.93
CA LEU A 66 -2.30 -4.01 -8.29
C LEU A 66 -3.40 -4.50 -9.23
N ASP A 67 -4.25 -5.41 -8.75
CA ASP A 67 -5.35 -6.01 -9.51
C ASP A 67 -6.63 -5.16 -9.49
N ASP A 68 -6.66 -4.07 -8.71
CA ASP A 68 -7.86 -3.27 -8.43
C ASP A 68 -9.03 -4.06 -7.82
N ASP A 69 -8.70 -5.13 -7.08
CA ASP A 69 -9.66 -6.05 -6.47
C ASP A 69 -9.95 -5.68 -5.02
N ASN A 70 -10.92 -4.78 -4.83
CA ASN A 70 -11.49 -4.40 -3.54
C ASN A 70 -10.44 -4.20 -2.41
N PRO A 71 -9.42 -3.36 -2.62
CA PRO A 71 -8.35 -3.16 -1.64
C PRO A 71 -8.85 -2.65 -0.27
N GLU A 72 -10.03 -2.02 -0.24
CA GLU A 72 -10.73 -1.58 0.97
C GLU A 72 -11.08 -2.69 1.96
N PHE A 73 -11.09 -3.95 1.54
CA PHE A 73 -11.33 -5.09 2.44
C PHE A 73 -10.07 -5.56 3.19
N SER A 74 -8.90 -4.96 2.93
CA SER A 74 -7.72 -5.22 3.76
C SER A 74 -7.83 -4.57 5.13
N SER A 75 -7.27 -5.25 6.14
CA SER A 75 -7.07 -4.69 7.48
C SER A 75 -6.09 -3.51 7.48
N LEU A 76 -5.16 -3.48 6.52
CA LEU A 76 -4.15 -2.44 6.35
C LEU A 76 -4.64 -1.27 5.48
N TRP A 77 -5.85 -1.35 4.93
CA TRP A 77 -6.43 -0.24 4.18
C TRP A 77 -6.74 0.93 5.13
N PRO A 78 -6.35 2.17 4.78
CA PRO A 78 -6.72 3.34 5.58
C PRO A 78 -8.24 3.43 5.73
N ARG A 79 -8.70 3.37 6.97
CA ARG A 79 -10.12 3.58 7.29
C ARG A 79 -10.32 5.06 7.56
N ARG A 80 -11.28 5.66 6.86
CA ARG A 80 -11.75 7.00 7.21
C ARG A 80 -12.20 6.98 8.68
N PRO A 81 -11.88 8.02 9.46
CA PRO A 81 -12.43 8.20 10.80
C PRO A 81 -13.96 8.28 10.79
#